data_AF-A0A401P3D2-F1
#
_entry.id   AF-A0A401P3D2-F1
#
_cell.length_a   1.000
_cell.length_b   1.000
_cell.length_c   1.000
_cell.angle_alpha   90.00
_cell.angle_beta   90.00
_cell.angle_gamma   90.00
#
_symmetry.space_group_name_H-M   'P 1'
#
loop_
_entity.id
_entity.type
_entity.pdbx_description
1 polymer ?
#
loop_
_entity_poly.entity_id
_entity_poly.type
_entity_poly.pdbx_seq_one_letter_code
_entity_poly.pdbx_strand_id
1 'polypeptide(L)'
;MYSQYWPINNADIDSQPFIISDLQDTPTGYGSVLERYFLGSTGVAVRIHQDVPLHVGITSRKWLCLGIPPSTEMVPLRYTVCVSDSLRTVHQQVGSMIPAAQSALPDTSILHFPFWRLQKSADVVQKLEHNLKTLSNKLKQHQLGYGLIDLSEQSTKLLFGEEHSLLDALGKIHTPQGRYLDLHQLKLSLTLSPYTSIDTYQFRTILQEGRERFWLSLPTTANASPAPALMKWRGKFAVKLNISNEESCDWFLAQALSLQRRTEVKYLTLEGGEGSPYIGQLQQHSWQLGSDKYITQFTLLAEKLGNATIISTATRAAHLPVFVRMAPRQSDWSYAGLKGLIPTVLHYSLLGYNFFIPDTVGNMAARGSQSDHSQ
;
A
#
# COMPACT_ATOMS: atom_id res chain seq x y z
N MET A 1 -10.67 -5.19 -7.46
CA MET A 1 -10.74 -5.32 -8.94
C MET A 1 -10.67 -3.94 -9.57
N TYR A 2 -10.17 -3.86 -10.80
CA TYR A 2 -10.08 -2.60 -11.54
C TYR A 2 -11.48 -1.97 -11.78
N SER A 3 -12.43 -2.77 -12.26
CA SER A 3 -13.85 -2.38 -12.35
C SER A 3 -14.61 -2.91 -11.13
N GLN A 4 -15.03 -2.02 -10.23
CA GLN A 4 -15.73 -2.43 -9.01
C GLN A 4 -17.25 -2.33 -9.22
N TYR A 5 -17.90 -3.47 -9.43
CA TYR A 5 -19.36 -3.56 -9.46
C TYR A 5 -19.93 -3.67 -8.04
N TRP A 6 -21.08 -3.03 -7.81
CA TRP A 6 -21.89 -3.25 -6.62
C TRP A 6 -23.37 -3.38 -7.03
N PRO A 7 -24.06 -4.46 -6.62
CA PRO A 7 -23.54 -5.65 -5.95
C PRO A 7 -22.57 -6.45 -6.84
N ILE A 8 -21.71 -7.28 -6.24
CA ILE A 8 -20.69 -8.07 -6.95
C ILE A 8 -21.30 -9.13 -7.90
N ASN A 9 -22.61 -9.39 -7.81
CA ASN A 9 -23.33 -10.43 -8.54
C ASN A 9 -23.24 -10.31 -10.07
N ASN A 10 -22.95 -9.11 -10.60
CA ASN A 10 -22.78 -8.91 -12.05
C ASN A 10 -21.32 -9.07 -12.50
N ALA A 11 -20.38 -9.28 -11.59
CA ALA A 11 -18.99 -9.55 -11.92
C ALA A 11 -18.85 -10.97 -12.46
N ASP A 12 -17.92 -11.14 -13.40
CA ASP A 12 -17.47 -12.44 -13.88
C ASP A 12 -15.95 -12.48 -13.66
N ILE A 13 -15.50 -13.43 -12.86
CA ILE A 13 -14.12 -13.55 -12.40
C ILE A 13 -13.71 -15.00 -12.50
N ASP A 14 -12.72 -15.27 -13.34
CA ASP A 14 -12.09 -16.57 -13.42
C ASP A 14 -11.46 -16.95 -12.08
N SER A 15 -11.47 -18.24 -11.77
CA SER A 15 -10.88 -18.76 -10.53
C SER A 15 -9.39 -18.42 -10.49
N GLN A 16 -9.01 -17.53 -9.58
CA GLN A 16 -7.65 -17.01 -9.45
C GLN A 16 -7.25 -16.86 -7.97
N PRO A 17 -5.95 -16.77 -7.65
CA PRO A 17 -5.49 -16.57 -6.27
C PRO A 17 -6.14 -15.35 -5.61
N PHE A 18 -6.71 -15.53 -4.42
CA PHE A 18 -7.35 -14.48 -3.64
C PHE A 18 -6.31 -13.73 -2.81
N ILE A 19 -5.49 -12.94 -3.50
CA ILE A 19 -4.39 -12.15 -2.93
C ILE A 19 -4.52 -10.68 -3.29
N ILE A 20 -4.00 -9.80 -2.45
CA ILE A 20 -3.92 -8.37 -2.76
C ILE A 20 -2.95 -8.13 -3.92
N SER A 21 -3.38 -7.38 -4.92
CA SER A 21 -2.57 -7.05 -6.11
C SER A 21 -2.52 -5.54 -6.35
N ASP A 22 -1.45 -5.09 -7.02
CA ASP A 22 -1.45 -3.79 -7.66
C ASP A 22 -2.34 -3.87 -8.90
N LEU A 23 -3.40 -3.07 -8.94
CA LEU A 23 -4.36 -3.04 -10.05
C LEU A 23 -3.79 -2.36 -11.31
N GLN A 24 -2.67 -1.63 -11.21
CA GLN A 24 -1.96 -1.12 -12.37
C GLN A 24 -1.20 -2.24 -13.09
N ASP A 25 -0.48 -3.07 -12.33
CA ASP A 25 0.31 -4.18 -12.87
C ASP A 25 -0.55 -5.41 -13.18
N THR A 26 -1.57 -5.67 -12.37
CA THR A 26 -2.48 -6.83 -12.50
C THR A 26 -3.94 -6.37 -12.52
N PRO A 27 -4.44 -5.85 -13.66
CA PRO A 27 -5.80 -5.27 -13.75
C PRO A 27 -6.94 -6.26 -13.47
N THR A 28 -6.71 -7.56 -13.72
CA THR A 28 -7.68 -8.64 -13.47
C THR A 28 -7.67 -9.15 -12.02
N GLY A 29 -6.70 -8.70 -11.22
CA GLY A 29 -6.52 -9.15 -9.84
C GLY A 29 -7.50 -8.54 -8.83
N TYR A 30 -7.38 -8.99 -7.59
CA TYR A 30 -8.11 -8.41 -6.47
C TYR A 30 -7.46 -7.10 -6.02
N GLY A 31 -8.26 -6.23 -5.40
CA GLY A 31 -7.83 -4.86 -5.07
C GLY A 31 -6.85 -4.79 -3.90
N SER A 32 -6.53 -3.56 -3.50
CA SER A 32 -5.56 -3.26 -2.45
C SER A 32 -6.02 -3.59 -1.03
N VAL A 33 -7.33 -3.78 -0.82
CA VAL A 33 -7.91 -4.20 0.46
C VAL A 33 -8.67 -5.49 0.24
N LEU A 34 -8.38 -6.49 1.05
CA LEU A 34 -8.96 -7.81 0.89
C LEU A 34 -9.15 -8.49 2.25
N GLU A 35 -10.36 -8.98 2.49
CA GLU A 35 -10.67 -9.84 3.63
C GLU A 35 -11.29 -11.13 3.12
N ARG A 36 -10.99 -12.23 3.80
CA ARG A 36 -11.54 -13.56 3.50
C ARG A 36 -12.95 -13.72 4.08
N TYR A 37 -13.78 -12.73 3.82
CA TYR A 37 -15.13 -12.57 4.33
C TYR A 37 -16.07 -12.23 3.16
N PHE A 38 -17.01 -13.14 2.91
CA PHE A 38 -18.01 -13.02 1.85
C PHE A 38 -19.38 -12.89 2.48
N LEU A 39 -20.19 -11.95 1.97
CA LEU A 39 -21.49 -11.61 2.52
C LEU A 39 -22.54 -11.63 1.43
N GLY A 40 -23.59 -12.44 1.62
CA GLY A 40 -24.75 -12.54 0.75
C GLY A 40 -25.94 -11.74 1.25
N SER A 41 -26.73 -11.20 0.33
CA SER A 41 -27.97 -10.46 0.64
C SER A 41 -29.03 -11.32 1.31
N THR A 42 -28.94 -12.65 1.20
CA THR A 42 -29.84 -13.64 1.81
C THR A 42 -29.54 -13.91 3.29
N GLY A 43 -28.63 -13.15 3.92
CA GLY A 43 -28.27 -13.35 5.33
C GLY A 43 -27.26 -14.48 5.56
N VAL A 44 -26.56 -14.92 4.51
CA VAL A 44 -25.47 -15.90 4.60
C VAL A 44 -24.13 -15.17 4.53
N ALA A 45 -23.23 -15.49 5.46
CA ALA A 45 -21.85 -15.03 5.44
C ALA A 45 -20.88 -16.21 5.49
N VAL A 46 -19.79 -16.13 4.72
CA VAL A 46 -18.75 -17.16 4.68
C VAL A 46 -17.41 -16.52 5.02
N ARG A 47 -16.73 -17.05 6.03
CA ARG A 47 -15.38 -16.64 6.43
C ARG A 47 -14.40 -17.78 6.21
N ILE A 48 -13.30 -17.53 5.49
CA ILE A 48 -12.28 -18.54 5.23
C ILE A 48 -11.12 -18.30 6.20
N HIS A 49 -10.53 -19.38 6.73
CA HIS A 49 -9.38 -19.29 7.62
C HIS A 49 -8.16 -18.65 6.92
N GLN A 50 -7.34 -17.93 7.67
CA GLN A 50 -6.26 -17.08 7.14
C GLN A 50 -5.09 -17.87 6.54
N ASP A 51 -4.91 -19.12 6.96
CA ASP A 51 -3.82 -19.98 6.48
C ASP A 51 -4.17 -20.76 5.21
N VAL A 52 -5.43 -20.70 4.75
CA VAL A 52 -5.86 -21.44 3.55
C VAL A 52 -5.38 -20.72 2.29
N PRO A 53 -4.60 -21.33 1.39
CA PRO A 53 -4.33 -20.71 0.10
C PRO A 53 -5.63 -20.74 -0.72
N LEU A 54 -6.30 -19.59 -0.85
CA LEU A 54 -7.64 -19.49 -1.39
C LEU A 54 -7.59 -19.03 -2.85
N HIS A 55 -8.31 -19.74 -3.72
CA HIS A 55 -8.71 -19.28 -5.03
C HIS A 55 -10.19 -18.90 -5.00
N VAL A 56 -10.52 -17.78 -5.64
CA VAL A 56 -11.90 -17.31 -5.74
C VAL A 56 -12.22 -17.09 -7.21
N GLY A 57 -13.35 -17.63 -7.64
CA GLY A 57 -14.01 -17.31 -8.90
C GLY A 57 -15.44 -16.89 -8.64
N ILE A 58 -15.96 -15.98 -9.47
CA ILE A 58 -17.34 -15.52 -9.39
C ILE A 58 -17.93 -15.66 -10.77
N THR A 59 -18.94 -16.51 -10.92
CA THR A 59 -19.71 -16.58 -12.16
C THR A 59 -20.95 -15.72 -12.02
N SER A 60 -21.11 -14.75 -12.92
CA SER A 60 -22.20 -13.76 -12.88
C SER A 60 -23.55 -14.41 -12.59
N ARG A 61 -24.19 -13.95 -11.50
CA ARG A 61 -25.50 -14.39 -10.97
C ARG A 61 -25.66 -15.89 -10.70
N LYS A 62 -24.57 -16.67 -10.65
CA LYS A 62 -24.64 -18.13 -10.50
C LYS A 62 -23.95 -18.62 -9.24
N TRP A 63 -22.61 -18.56 -9.21
CA TRP A 63 -21.83 -19.28 -8.21
C TRP A 63 -20.67 -18.43 -7.69
N LEU A 64 -20.43 -18.50 -6.38
CA LEU A 64 -19.17 -18.13 -5.75
C LEU A 64 -18.36 -19.41 -5.59
N CYS A 65 -17.25 -19.53 -6.32
CA CYS A 65 -16.38 -20.69 -6.28
C CYS A 65 -15.24 -20.43 -5.31
N LEU A 66 -15.15 -21.22 -4.24
CA LEU A 66 -14.05 -21.20 -3.28
C LEU A 66 -13.24 -22.47 -3.47
N GLY A 67 -11.97 -22.33 -3.84
CA GLY A 67 -11.08 -23.46 -4.13
C GLY A 67 -9.73 -23.30 -3.47
N ILE A 68 -8.97 -24.39 -3.44
CA ILE A 68 -7.57 -24.40 -3.05
C ILE A 68 -6.77 -24.65 -4.33
N PRO A 69 -5.63 -23.96 -4.55
CA PRO A 69 -4.78 -24.26 -5.69
C PRO A 69 -4.33 -25.72 -5.65
N PRO A 70 -4.14 -26.36 -6.80
CA PRO A 70 -3.53 -27.68 -6.85
C PRO A 70 -2.16 -27.62 -6.17
N SER A 71 -2.01 -28.34 -5.06
CA SER A 71 -0.79 -28.40 -4.27
C SER A 71 -0.49 -29.84 -3.85
N THR A 72 0.78 -30.14 -3.66
CA THR A 72 1.26 -31.44 -3.17
C THR A 72 0.89 -31.70 -1.70
N GLU A 73 0.63 -30.65 -0.92
CA GLU A 73 0.44 -30.71 0.53
C GLU A 73 -1.02 -30.96 0.98
N MET A 74 -1.98 -31.14 0.05
CA MET A 74 -3.41 -31.43 0.36
C MET A 74 -3.98 -30.61 1.54
N VAL A 75 -3.81 -29.29 1.51
CA VAL A 75 -4.32 -28.40 2.56
C VAL A 75 -5.85 -28.42 2.57
N PRO A 76 -6.53 -28.59 3.73
CA PRO A 76 -7.99 -28.60 3.78
C PRO A 76 -8.59 -27.19 3.69
N LEU A 77 -9.75 -27.06 3.04
CA LEU A 77 -10.53 -25.82 2.99
C LEU A 77 -11.25 -25.62 4.32
N ARG A 78 -10.70 -24.73 5.15
CA ARG A 78 -11.27 -24.35 6.46
C ARG A 78 -12.08 -23.08 6.33
N TYR A 79 -13.39 -23.17 6.54
CA TYR A 79 -14.32 -22.05 6.47
C TYR A 79 -15.40 -22.13 7.54
N THR A 80 -16.03 -21.01 7.82
CA THR A 80 -17.16 -20.86 8.73
C THR A 80 -18.31 -20.21 7.98
N VAL A 81 -19.50 -20.80 8.10
CA VAL A 81 -20.73 -20.25 7.52
C VAL A 81 -21.62 -19.76 8.65
N CYS A 82 -22.05 -18.51 8.56
CA CYS A 82 -23.04 -17.93 9.46
C CYS A 82 -24.31 -17.64 8.66
N VAL A 83 -25.47 -18.01 9.20
CA VAL A 83 -26.76 -17.82 8.55
C VAL A 83 -27.69 -17.07 9.52
N SER A 84 -28.38 -16.06 9.01
CA SER A 84 -29.36 -15.28 9.74
C SER A 84 -30.47 -14.81 8.80
N ASP A 85 -31.51 -14.20 9.34
CA ASP A 85 -32.68 -13.74 8.57
C ASP A 85 -32.39 -12.51 7.71
N SER A 86 -31.29 -11.79 7.97
CA SER A 86 -30.93 -10.58 7.23
C SER A 86 -29.41 -10.40 7.11
N LEU A 87 -29.01 -9.63 6.09
CA LEU A 87 -27.61 -9.22 5.91
C LEU A 87 -27.07 -8.44 7.12
N ARG A 88 -27.90 -7.58 7.72
CA ARG A 88 -27.50 -6.77 8.87
C ARG A 88 -27.20 -7.64 10.09
N THR A 89 -28.11 -8.57 10.41
CA THR A 89 -27.99 -9.42 11.60
C THR A 89 -26.80 -10.36 11.49
N VAL A 90 -26.59 -11.01 10.33
CA VAL A 90 -25.42 -11.87 10.13
C VAL A 90 -24.11 -11.07 10.20
N HIS A 91 -24.07 -9.86 9.64
CA HIS A 91 -22.88 -9.02 9.68
C HIS A 91 -22.54 -8.58 11.11
N GLN A 92 -23.54 -8.18 11.90
CA GLN A 92 -23.37 -7.83 13.33
C GLN A 92 -22.90 -9.03 14.16
N GLN A 93 -23.47 -10.22 13.92
CA GLN A 93 -23.07 -11.45 14.60
C GLN A 93 -21.62 -11.81 14.28
N VAL A 94 -21.22 -11.79 13.01
CA VAL A 94 -19.82 -12.05 12.63
C VAL A 94 -18.89 -11.00 13.23
N GLY A 95 -19.29 -9.73 13.24
CA GLY A 95 -18.55 -8.64 13.86
C GLY A 95 -18.30 -8.89 15.35
N SER A 96 -19.27 -9.42 16.10
CA SER A 96 -19.12 -9.77 17.52
C SER A 96 -18.14 -10.92 17.79
N MET A 97 -17.86 -11.76 16.78
CA MET A 97 -16.89 -12.85 16.88
C MET A 97 -15.44 -12.37 16.65
N ILE A 98 -15.27 -11.17 16.12
CA ILE A 98 -13.96 -10.53 15.98
C ILE A 98 -13.72 -9.82 17.31
N PRO A 99 -12.65 -10.15 18.05
CA PRO A 99 -12.32 -9.45 19.27
C PRO A 99 -12.33 -7.95 19.01
N ALA A 100 -13.10 -7.20 19.80
CA ALA A 100 -13.02 -5.75 19.80
C ALA A 100 -11.65 -5.36 20.32
N ALA A 101 -10.64 -5.37 19.45
CA ALA A 101 -9.44 -4.62 19.69
C ALA A 101 -9.87 -3.17 19.97
N GLN A 102 -9.27 -2.56 20.98
CA GLN A 102 -9.53 -1.16 21.32
C GLN A 102 -9.13 -0.32 20.10
N SER A 103 -10.07 -0.07 19.20
CA SER A 103 -9.80 0.71 18.00
C SER A 103 -9.58 2.14 18.42
N ALA A 104 -8.31 2.50 18.58
CA ALA A 104 -7.90 3.89 18.56
C ALA A 104 -8.38 4.50 17.24
N LEU A 105 -8.82 5.75 17.29
CA LEU A 105 -9.21 6.46 16.08
C LEU A 105 -7.94 7.01 15.40
N PRO A 106 -7.84 6.94 14.06
CA PRO A 106 -6.81 7.66 13.36
C PRO A 106 -7.00 9.17 13.54
N ASP A 107 -5.99 9.96 13.21
CA ASP A 107 -6.06 11.41 13.31
C ASP A 107 -7.04 11.99 12.28
N THR A 108 -8.27 12.23 12.73
CA THR A 108 -9.35 12.77 11.88
C THR A 108 -9.14 14.21 11.44
N SER A 109 -8.12 14.92 11.97
CA SER A 109 -7.81 16.29 11.52
C SER A 109 -7.45 16.33 10.03
N ILE A 110 -7.00 15.21 9.47
CA ILE A 110 -6.70 15.06 8.04
C ILE A 110 -7.92 15.28 7.14
N LEU A 111 -9.13 14.97 7.63
CA LEU A 111 -10.39 15.09 6.88
C LEU A 111 -10.80 16.55 6.63
N HIS A 112 -10.23 17.49 7.38
CA HIS A 112 -10.49 18.92 7.22
C HIS A 112 -9.63 19.56 6.11
N PHE A 113 -8.69 18.83 5.52
CA PHE A 113 -7.78 19.37 4.51
C PHE A 113 -8.07 18.78 3.12
N PRO A 114 -8.16 19.61 2.06
CA PRO A 114 -8.09 19.10 0.70
C PRO A 114 -6.69 18.54 0.43
N PHE A 115 -6.63 17.42 -0.29
CA PHE A 115 -5.38 16.80 -0.73
C PHE A 115 -4.98 17.34 -2.11
N TRP A 116 -3.74 17.81 -2.21
CA TRP A 116 -3.15 18.27 -3.45
C TRP A 116 -1.97 17.38 -3.80
N ARG A 117 -1.88 16.92 -5.05
CA ARG A 117 -0.74 16.14 -5.52
C ARG A 117 0.12 16.96 -6.47
N LEU A 118 1.43 16.88 -6.30
CA LEU A 118 2.37 17.52 -7.22
C LEU A 118 2.46 16.70 -8.52
N GLN A 119 2.06 17.30 -9.65
CA GLN A 119 2.09 16.64 -10.97
C GLN A 119 3.47 16.67 -11.63
N LYS A 120 4.28 17.70 -11.36
CA LYS A 120 5.60 17.86 -11.98
C LYS A 120 6.62 16.99 -11.26
N SER A 121 7.25 16.07 -11.98
CA SER A 121 8.42 15.36 -11.47
C SER A 121 9.56 16.34 -11.22
N ALA A 122 10.28 16.10 -10.13
CA ALA A 122 11.54 16.76 -9.83
C ALA A 122 12.61 15.68 -9.76
N ASP A 123 13.81 16.03 -10.23
CA ASP A 123 14.97 15.14 -10.24
C ASP A 123 16.02 15.61 -9.22
N VAL A 124 15.85 16.83 -8.69
CA VAL A 124 16.73 17.50 -7.73
C VAL A 124 15.86 18.25 -6.71
N VAL A 125 16.34 18.36 -5.46
CA VAL A 125 15.61 18.98 -4.34
C VAL A 125 15.26 20.45 -4.59
N GLN A 126 16.13 21.26 -5.19
CA GLN A 126 15.80 22.67 -5.47
C GLN A 126 14.61 22.82 -6.43
N LYS A 127 14.51 21.93 -7.43
CA LYS A 127 13.38 21.89 -8.37
C LYS A 127 12.10 21.46 -7.66
N LEU A 128 12.19 20.51 -6.74
CA LEU A 128 11.07 20.09 -5.89
C LEU A 128 10.55 21.26 -5.03
N GLU A 129 11.44 21.93 -4.30
CA GLU A 129 11.09 23.09 -3.46
C GLU A 129 10.45 24.22 -4.29
N HIS A 130 11.03 24.54 -5.46
CA HIS A 130 10.47 25.53 -6.37
C HIS A 130 9.06 25.15 -6.85
N ASN A 131 8.85 23.88 -7.20
CA ASN A 131 7.55 23.37 -7.63
C ASN A 131 6.52 23.44 -6.50
N LEU A 132 6.90 23.10 -5.27
CA LEU A 132 6.03 23.18 -4.08
C LEU A 132 5.64 24.61 -3.74
N LYS A 133 6.59 25.55 -3.76
CA LYS A 133 6.32 26.98 -3.58
C LYS A 133 5.39 27.51 -4.66
N THR A 134 5.63 27.14 -5.92
CA THR A 134 4.78 27.54 -7.05
C THR A 134 3.35 27.04 -6.89
N LEU A 135 3.17 25.77 -6.49
CA LEU A 135 1.85 25.20 -6.24
C LEU A 135 1.16 25.92 -5.07
N SER A 136 1.85 26.10 -3.95
CA SER A 136 1.32 26.80 -2.78
C SER A 136 0.89 28.24 -3.10
N ASN A 137 1.69 28.97 -3.86
CA ASN A 137 1.35 30.33 -4.30
C ASN A 137 0.12 30.35 -5.19
N LYS A 138 -0.03 29.41 -6.12
CA LYS A 138 -1.24 29.28 -6.95
C LYS A 138 -2.48 28.98 -6.12
N LEU A 139 -2.38 28.07 -5.15
CA LEU A 139 -3.50 27.74 -4.25
C LEU A 139 -3.95 28.97 -3.45
N LYS A 140 -2.99 29.77 -2.95
CA LYS A 140 -3.27 31.05 -2.27
C LYS A 140 -3.91 32.07 -3.21
N GLN A 141 -3.37 32.25 -4.42
CA GLN A 141 -3.88 33.19 -5.42
C GLN A 141 -5.33 32.88 -5.82
N HIS A 142 -5.68 31.61 -5.96
CA HIS A 142 -7.03 31.16 -6.32
C HIS A 142 -7.97 30.95 -5.12
N GLN A 143 -7.54 31.29 -3.90
CA GLN A 143 -8.34 31.14 -2.67
C GLN A 143 -8.84 29.70 -2.43
N LEU A 144 -8.10 28.69 -2.89
CA LEU A 144 -8.45 27.27 -2.77
C LEU A 144 -8.14 26.67 -1.38
N GLY A 145 -7.82 27.52 -0.41
CA GLY A 145 -7.52 27.15 0.98
C GLY A 145 -6.13 26.54 1.20
N TYR A 146 -5.76 26.40 2.48
CA TYR A 146 -4.57 25.65 2.88
C TYR A 146 -4.91 24.15 2.84
N GLY A 147 -4.32 23.42 1.91
CA GLY A 147 -4.45 21.97 1.82
C GLY A 147 -3.18 21.21 2.18
N LEU A 148 -3.31 19.90 2.25
CA LEU A 148 -2.21 18.97 2.45
C LEU A 148 -1.62 18.60 1.09
N ILE A 149 -0.32 18.83 0.90
CA ILE A 149 0.37 18.48 -0.35
C ILE A 149 1.02 17.09 -0.19
N ASP A 150 0.53 16.12 -0.95
CA ASP A 150 1.02 14.75 -0.99
C ASP A 150 2.27 14.64 -1.89
N LEU A 151 3.39 14.24 -1.31
CA LEU A 151 4.64 13.96 -2.02
C LEU A 151 4.72 12.49 -2.40
N SER A 152 5.01 12.23 -3.68
CA SER A 152 5.26 10.89 -4.20
C SER A 152 6.52 10.28 -3.58
N GLU A 153 6.63 8.95 -3.58
CA GLU A 153 7.83 8.24 -3.11
C GLU A 153 9.12 8.74 -3.76
N GLN A 154 9.08 9.06 -5.06
CA GLN A 154 10.23 9.61 -5.77
C GLN A 154 10.68 10.94 -5.16
N SER A 155 9.71 11.82 -4.88
CA SER A 155 9.98 13.13 -4.25
C SER A 155 10.51 12.94 -2.83
N THR A 156 9.93 12.01 -2.06
CA THR A 156 10.40 11.66 -0.72
C THR A 156 11.82 11.11 -0.73
N LYS A 157 12.15 10.24 -1.71
CA LYS A 157 13.50 9.68 -1.90
C LYS A 157 14.56 10.73 -2.21
N LEU A 158 14.22 11.79 -2.95
CA LEU A 158 15.15 12.91 -3.16
C LEU A 158 15.52 13.60 -1.84
N LEU A 159 14.57 13.74 -0.92
CA LEU A 159 14.82 14.31 0.41
C LEU A 159 15.72 13.40 1.28
N PHE A 160 15.69 12.08 1.06
CA PHE A 160 16.62 11.13 1.68
C PHE A 160 18.02 11.14 1.03
N GLY A 161 18.09 11.27 -0.30
CA GLY A 161 19.36 11.16 -1.05
C GLY A 161 20.33 12.31 -0.81
N GLU A 162 19.83 13.54 -0.64
CA GLU A 162 20.70 14.72 -0.46
C GLU A 162 21.51 14.68 0.84
N GLU A 163 21.01 14.02 1.89
CA GLU A 163 21.72 13.82 3.15
C GLU A 163 23.05 13.09 2.95
N HIS A 164 23.04 12.02 2.15
CA HIS A 164 24.21 11.17 1.94
C HIS A 164 25.25 11.86 1.06
N SER A 165 24.80 12.59 0.04
CA SER A 165 25.71 13.39 -0.79
C SER A 165 26.43 14.48 0.02
N LEU A 166 25.80 15.02 1.07
CA LEU A 166 26.42 16.01 1.95
C LEU A 166 27.33 15.36 3.01
N LEU A 167 26.99 14.16 3.50
CA LEU A 167 27.83 13.37 4.39
C LEU A 167 29.15 12.97 3.71
N ASP A 168 29.10 12.52 2.45
CA ASP A 168 30.27 12.13 1.67
C ASP A 168 31.19 13.32 1.35
N ALA A 169 30.63 14.51 1.13
CA ALA A 169 31.40 15.71 0.75
C ALA A 169 32.14 16.37 1.94
N LEU A 170 31.66 16.20 3.17
CA LEU A 170 32.13 16.98 4.32
C LEU A 170 32.73 16.16 5.46
N GLY A 171 32.65 14.82 5.44
CA GLY A 171 33.27 13.94 6.45
C GLY A 171 32.84 14.22 7.91
N LYS A 172 31.81 15.04 8.10
CA LYS A 172 31.27 15.49 9.37
C LYS A 172 29.74 15.53 9.27
N ILE A 173 29.08 15.07 10.34
CA ILE A 173 27.63 15.17 10.50
C ILE A 173 27.28 16.64 10.73
N HIS A 174 26.98 17.36 9.67
CA HIS A 174 26.17 18.56 9.77
C HIS A 174 24.79 18.21 9.25
N THR A 175 23.87 17.91 10.16
CA THR A 175 22.44 17.99 9.88
C THR A 175 22.15 19.47 9.66
N PRO A 176 21.89 19.96 8.43
CA PRO A 176 21.52 21.36 8.28
C PRO A 176 20.08 21.47 8.76
N GLN A 177 19.90 21.67 10.06
CA GLN A 177 18.61 21.89 10.74
C GLN A 177 17.80 23.07 10.17
N GLY A 178 18.32 23.80 9.18
CA GLY A 178 17.66 24.95 8.56
C GLY A 178 17.42 24.86 7.06
N ARG A 179 17.67 23.73 6.38
CA ARG A 179 17.54 23.69 4.91
C ARG A 179 16.13 23.45 4.40
N TYR A 180 15.30 22.74 5.17
CA TYR A 180 13.88 22.54 4.86
C TYR A 180 12.99 23.62 5.49
N LEU A 181 13.56 24.75 5.93
CA LEU A 181 12.81 25.81 6.61
C LEU A 181 11.64 26.34 5.78
N ASP A 182 11.83 26.37 4.46
CA ASP A 182 10.82 26.77 3.49
C ASP A 182 9.69 25.75 3.31
N LEU A 183 9.94 24.47 3.65
CA LEU A 183 8.95 23.41 3.60
C LEU A 183 8.09 23.36 4.88
N HIS A 184 8.59 23.83 6.02
CA HIS A 184 7.83 23.86 7.28
C HIS A 184 6.57 24.73 7.22
N GLN A 185 6.55 25.73 6.32
CA GLN A 185 5.37 26.57 6.11
C GLN A 185 4.26 25.85 5.32
N LEU A 186 4.56 24.69 4.73
CA LEU A 186 3.63 23.89 3.95
C LEU A 186 3.18 22.68 4.75
N LYS A 187 1.88 22.37 4.69
CA LYS A 187 1.37 21.11 5.20
C LYS A 187 1.67 20.03 4.16
N LEU A 188 2.62 19.16 4.44
CA LEU A 188 3.02 18.08 3.53
C LEU A 188 2.59 16.71 4.08
N SER A 189 2.41 15.75 3.18
CA SER A 189 2.32 14.31 3.44
C SER A 189 3.45 13.64 2.67
N LEU A 190 4.17 12.71 3.29
CA LEU A 190 5.28 12.00 2.65
C LEU A 190 4.90 10.56 2.34
N THR A 191 5.13 10.12 1.11
CA THR A 191 4.93 8.72 0.73
C THR A 191 6.23 7.91 0.83
N LEU A 192 6.18 6.76 1.47
CA LEU A 192 7.28 5.80 1.67
C LEU A 192 6.85 4.41 1.16
N SER A 193 7.81 3.60 0.72
CA SER A 193 7.56 2.22 0.32
C SER A 193 8.62 1.28 0.91
N PRO A 194 8.34 -0.03 1.02
CA PRO A 194 9.32 -1.01 1.46
C PRO A 194 10.33 -1.37 0.36
N TYR A 195 10.34 -0.65 -0.78
CA TYR A 195 11.23 -0.90 -1.91
C TYR A 195 12.43 0.05 -1.91
N THR A 196 13.62 -0.55 -1.98
CA THR A 196 14.88 0.19 -2.14
C THR A 196 15.47 -0.15 -3.51
N SER A 197 15.72 0.89 -4.31
CA SER A 197 16.28 0.71 -5.65
C SER A 197 17.79 0.44 -5.58
N ILE A 198 18.30 -0.42 -6.47
CA ILE A 198 19.70 -0.88 -6.40
C ILE A 198 20.74 0.21 -6.73
N ASP A 199 20.29 1.29 -7.37
CA ASP A 199 21.09 2.48 -7.70
C ASP A 199 21.32 3.40 -6.48
N THR A 200 20.64 3.16 -5.36
CA THR A 200 20.70 4.01 -4.17
C THR A 200 21.93 3.74 -3.30
N TYR A 201 22.38 4.78 -2.59
CA TYR A 201 23.46 4.67 -1.61
C TYR A 201 23.09 3.70 -0.48
N GLN A 202 21.85 3.77 0.03
CA GLN A 202 21.40 2.91 1.13
C GLN A 202 21.57 1.42 0.81
N PHE A 203 21.22 1.01 -0.42
CA PHE A 203 21.39 -0.37 -0.85
C PHE A 203 22.88 -0.78 -0.85
N ARG A 204 23.76 0.07 -1.37
CA ARG A 204 25.20 -0.21 -1.45
C ARG A 204 25.84 -0.32 -0.07
N THR A 205 25.47 0.56 0.87
CA THR A 205 25.99 0.53 2.25
C THR A 205 25.57 -0.74 2.97
N ILE A 206 24.28 -1.10 2.91
CA ILE A 206 23.77 -2.33 3.53
C ILE A 206 24.47 -3.58 2.94
N LEU A 207 24.75 -3.56 1.64
CA LEU A 207 25.50 -4.62 0.97
C LEU A 207 26.96 -4.67 1.42
N GLN A 208 27.64 -3.53 1.53
CA GLN A 208 29.03 -3.44 2.00
C GLN A 208 29.21 -3.87 3.46
N GLU A 209 28.20 -3.64 4.29
CA GLU A 209 28.18 -4.04 5.71
C GLU A 209 27.80 -5.52 5.92
N GLY A 210 27.49 -6.27 4.85
CA GLY A 210 27.08 -7.67 4.95
C GLY A 210 25.73 -7.87 5.66
N ARG A 211 24.81 -6.91 5.49
CA ARG A 211 23.47 -6.92 6.09
C ARG A 211 22.38 -7.30 5.08
N GLU A 212 22.66 -8.27 4.21
CA GLU A 212 21.75 -8.69 3.12
C GLU A 212 20.41 -9.24 3.63
N ARG A 213 20.37 -9.69 4.89
CA ARG A 213 19.14 -10.15 5.58
C ARG A 213 18.07 -9.06 5.74
N PHE A 214 18.41 -7.80 5.45
CA PHE A 214 17.47 -6.69 5.42
C PHE A 214 16.49 -6.76 4.26
N TRP A 215 16.85 -7.52 3.23
CA TRP A 215 16.06 -7.68 2.04
C TRP A 215 15.44 -9.07 2.01
N LEU A 216 14.26 -9.18 1.41
CA LEU A 216 13.67 -10.48 1.12
C LEU A 216 14.63 -11.25 0.22
N SER A 217 14.97 -12.48 0.60
CA SER A 217 15.85 -13.37 -0.16
C SER A 217 15.05 -14.51 -0.78
N LEU A 218 15.54 -15.02 -1.91
CA LEU A 218 15.03 -16.28 -2.45
C LEU A 218 15.47 -17.43 -1.54
N PRO A 219 14.63 -18.47 -1.34
CA PRO A 219 15.04 -19.65 -0.60
C PRO A 219 16.16 -20.35 -1.37
N THR A 220 17.39 -20.24 -0.86
CA THR A 220 18.56 -20.97 -1.35
C THR A 220 18.69 -22.32 -0.65
N THR A 221 19.34 -23.27 -1.32
CA THR A 221 19.76 -24.52 -0.68
C THR A 221 20.69 -24.22 0.49
N ALA A 222 20.70 -25.11 1.50
CA ALA A 222 21.20 -24.90 2.88
C ALA A 222 22.63 -24.35 3.06
N ASN A 223 23.41 -24.16 1.99
CA ASN A 223 24.81 -23.74 2.02
C ASN A 223 25.13 -22.47 1.19
N ALA A 224 24.14 -21.77 0.63
CA ALA A 224 24.40 -20.53 -0.13
C ALA A 224 24.00 -19.28 0.66
N SER A 225 24.87 -18.27 0.64
CA SER A 225 24.60 -16.95 1.21
C SER A 225 23.28 -16.38 0.69
N PRO A 226 22.42 -15.81 1.56
CA PRO A 226 21.12 -15.32 1.16
C PRO A 226 21.29 -14.10 0.25
N ALA A 227 21.05 -14.29 -1.05
CA ALA A 227 21.06 -13.21 -2.03
C ALA A 227 19.71 -12.47 -2.02
N PRO A 228 19.69 -11.12 -1.99
CA PRO A 228 18.46 -10.34 -2.10
C PRO A 228 17.69 -10.65 -3.38
N ALA A 229 16.38 -10.81 -3.25
CA ALA A 229 15.47 -11.01 -4.38
C ALA A 229 15.29 -9.69 -5.14
N LEU A 230 15.70 -9.68 -6.41
CA LEU A 230 15.52 -8.54 -7.30
C LEU A 230 14.12 -8.52 -7.89
N MET A 231 13.48 -7.36 -7.83
CA MET A 231 12.13 -7.12 -8.32
C MET A 231 12.11 -5.86 -9.19
N LYS A 232 11.04 -5.67 -9.96
CA LYS A 232 10.78 -4.40 -10.66
C LYS A 232 9.79 -3.58 -9.82
N TRP A 233 10.14 -2.32 -9.54
CA TRP A 233 9.26 -1.36 -8.89
C TRP A 233 9.40 0.00 -9.58
N ARG A 234 8.28 0.53 -10.10
CA ARG A 234 8.23 1.82 -10.82
C ARG A 234 9.30 1.98 -11.91
N GLY A 235 9.47 0.92 -12.71
CA GLY A 235 10.42 0.90 -13.84
C GLY A 235 11.89 0.72 -13.45
N LYS A 236 12.22 0.58 -12.16
CA LYS A 236 13.60 0.32 -11.68
C LYS A 236 13.74 -1.06 -11.04
N PHE A 237 14.95 -1.58 -11.05
CA PHE A 237 15.29 -2.76 -10.25
C PHE A 237 15.42 -2.38 -8.78
N ALA A 238 14.69 -3.09 -7.93
CA ALA A 238 14.62 -2.83 -6.50
C ALA A 238 14.61 -4.13 -5.70
N VAL A 239 14.98 -4.00 -4.43
CA VAL A 239 14.83 -5.03 -3.40
C VAL A 239 13.72 -4.61 -2.45
N LYS A 240 13.02 -5.59 -1.89
CA LYS A 240 11.90 -5.38 -0.95
C LYS A 240 12.35 -5.69 0.48
N LEU A 241 11.97 -4.85 1.43
CA LEU A 241 12.31 -4.97 2.84
C LEU A 241 11.81 -6.29 3.44
N ASN A 242 12.67 -6.98 4.20
CA ASN A 242 12.31 -8.17 4.96
C ASN A 242 11.65 -7.80 6.29
N ILE A 243 10.33 -7.72 6.29
CA ILE A 243 9.54 -7.38 7.49
C ILE A 243 9.57 -8.50 8.56
N SER A 244 10.03 -9.70 8.21
CA SER A 244 10.19 -10.77 9.21
C SER A 244 11.41 -10.58 10.10
N ASN A 245 12.34 -9.69 9.71
CA ASN A 245 13.52 -9.36 10.48
C ASN A 245 13.27 -8.05 11.26
N GLU A 246 13.38 -8.11 12.59
CA GLU A 246 13.14 -6.97 13.48
C GLU A 246 14.14 -5.83 13.23
N GLU A 247 15.42 -6.13 12.99
CA GLU A 247 16.45 -5.12 12.73
C GLU A 247 16.13 -4.31 11.46
N SER A 248 15.54 -4.97 10.46
CA SER A 248 15.15 -4.35 9.19
C SER A 248 13.92 -3.46 9.36
N CYS A 249 12.97 -3.89 10.21
CA CYS A 249 11.83 -3.08 10.59
C CYS A 249 12.26 -1.82 11.35
N ASP A 250 13.15 -1.96 12.33
CA ASP A 250 13.66 -0.85 13.12
C ASP A 250 14.45 0.13 12.26
N TRP A 251 15.27 -0.36 11.32
CA TRP A 251 15.97 0.46 10.34
C TRP A 251 15.00 1.28 9.45
N PHE A 252 13.91 0.66 8.99
CA PHE A 252 12.89 1.35 8.20
C PHE A 252 12.16 2.43 9.02
N LEU A 253 11.74 2.10 10.24
CA LEU A 253 11.09 3.05 11.15
C LEU A 253 12.02 4.21 11.50
N ALA A 254 13.30 3.95 11.78
CA ALA A 254 14.27 4.98 12.11
C ALA A 254 14.44 5.99 10.97
N GLN A 255 14.47 5.53 9.71
CA GLN A 255 14.51 6.42 8.55
C GLN A 255 13.23 7.24 8.40
N ALA A 256 12.06 6.60 8.52
CA ALA A 256 10.77 7.28 8.43
C ALA A 256 10.64 8.37 9.50
N LEU A 257 10.94 8.06 10.77
CA LEU A 257 10.90 8.98 11.90
C LEU A 257 11.97 10.07 11.82
N SER A 258 13.15 9.77 11.27
CA SER A 258 14.19 10.77 11.00
C SER A 258 13.69 11.80 9.99
N LEU A 259 13.12 11.33 8.88
CA LEU A 259 12.59 12.22 7.84
C LEU A 259 11.40 13.04 8.36
N GLN A 260 10.50 12.41 9.11
CA GLN A 260 9.35 13.06 9.72
C GLN A 260 9.78 14.22 10.64
N ARG A 261 10.76 13.98 11.53
CA ARG A 261 11.30 15.02 12.42
C ARG A 261 11.98 16.15 11.67
N ARG A 262 12.78 15.85 10.65
CA ARG A 262 13.53 16.85 9.87
C ARG A 262 12.67 17.73 8.99
N THR A 263 11.57 17.19 8.47
CA THR A 263 10.66 17.92 7.59
C THR A 263 9.48 18.53 8.36
N GLU A 264 9.35 18.21 9.66
CA GLU A 264 8.22 18.54 10.52
C GLU A 264 6.87 18.09 9.93
N VAL A 265 6.89 16.99 9.17
CA VAL A 265 5.70 16.45 8.53
C VAL A 265 4.89 15.64 9.53
N LYS A 266 3.58 15.86 9.56
CA LYS A 266 2.66 15.11 10.41
C LYS A 266 2.21 13.78 9.80
N TYR A 267 1.94 13.76 8.48
CA TYR A 267 1.28 12.63 7.82
C TYR A 267 2.27 11.83 6.98
N LEU A 268 2.23 10.51 7.14
CA LEU A 268 3.04 9.56 6.37
C LEU A 268 2.12 8.61 5.63
N THR A 269 2.42 8.35 4.36
CA THR A 269 1.73 7.34 3.56
C THR A 269 2.67 6.17 3.30
N LEU A 270 2.28 4.96 3.67
CA LEU A 270 2.99 3.73 3.32
C LEU A 270 2.31 3.07 2.12
N GLU A 271 3.06 2.86 1.04
CA GLU A 271 2.61 2.19 -0.19
C GLU A 271 3.52 1.01 -0.57
N GLY A 272 3.11 0.16 -1.52
CA GLY A 272 3.95 -0.97 -1.96
C GLY A 272 3.93 -2.16 -1.00
N GLY A 273 2.89 -2.29 -0.17
CA GLY A 273 2.66 -3.53 0.57
C GLY A 273 2.30 -4.68 -0.37
N GLU A 274 1.59 -4.35 -1.45
CA GLU A 274 1.23 -5.20 -2.57
C GLU A 274 2.43 -5.87 -3.27
N GLY A 275 2.15 -6.94 -4.01
CA GLY A 275 3.17 -7.75 -4.67
C GLY A 275 3.73 -8.82 -3.75
N SER A 276 3.30 -10.06 -3.99
CA SER A 276 3.95 -11.20 -3.36
C SER A 276 5.39 -11.31 -3.90
N PRO A 277 6.38 -11.53 -3.02
CA PRO A 277 7.77 -11.74 -3.43
C PRO A 277 7.99 -12.91 -4.40
N TYR A 278 6.96 -13.74 -4.64
CA TYR A 278 7.06 -14.98 -5.41
C TYR A 278 6.15 -15.04 -6.65
N ILE A 279 5.62 -13.92 -7.14
CA ILE A 279 4.85 -13.90 -8.40
C ILE A 279 5.82 -13.92 -9.59
N GLY A 280 6.45 -15.07 -9.77
CA GLY A 280 7.40 -15.36 -10.84
C GLY A 280 7.98 -16.77 -10.66
N GLN A 281 7.43 -17.74 -11.40
CA GLN A 281 7.90 -19.13 -11.61
C GLN A 281 8.16 -20.06 -10.39
N LEU A 282 8.09 -19.59 -9.14
CA LEU A 282 8.28 -20.44 -7.95
C LEU A 282 6.97 -20.68 -7.17
N GLN A 283 5.89 -20.99 -7.89
CA GLN A 283 4.59 -21.36 -7.33
C GLN A 283 4.61 -22.67 -6.50
N GLN A 284 5.72 -23.40 -6.43
CA GLN A 284 5.66 -24.80 -6.00
C GLN A 284 6.16 -25.13 -4.59
N HIS A 285 6.96 -24.30 -3.88
CA HIS A 285 7.70 -24.87 -2.73
C HIS A 285 7.89 -24.02 -1.46
N SER A 286 7.24 -22.87 -1.26
CA SER A 286 7.34 -22.21 0.07
C SER A 286 6.24 -21.19 0.35
N TRP A 287 5.17 -21.65 1.00
CA TRP A 287 4.07 -20.81 1.51
C TRP A 287 4.40 -20.07 2.82
N GLN A 288 5.66 -20.07 3.27
CA GLN A 288 6.01 -19.66 4.64
C GLN A 288 5.79 -18.16 4.94
N LEU A 289 5.75 -17.31 3.89
CA LEU A 289 5.31 -15.92 3.96
C LEU A 289 4.23 -15.69 2.90
N GLY A 290 2.99 -16.06 3.21
CA GLY A 290 1.85 -15.66 2.39
C GLY A 290 1.81 -14.13 2.22
N SER A 291 1.43 -13.66 1.02
CA SER A 291 1.28 -12.23 0.68
C SER A 291 0.54 -11.45 1.78
N ASP A 292 -0.52 -12.06 2.33
CA ASP A 292 -1.36 -11.47 3.37
C ASP A 292 -0.60 -11.28 4.70
N LYS A 293 0.35 -12.17 5.03
CA LYS A 293 1.18 -12.05 6.24
C LYS A 293 2.12 -10.86 6.13
N TYR A 294 2.76 -10.68 4.97
CA TYR A 294 3.61 -9.52 4.73
C TYR A 294 2.83 -8.22 4.89
N ILE A 295 1.66 -8.12 4.25
CA ILE A 295 0.83 -6.91 4.29
C ILE A 295 0.38 -6.61 5.71
N THR A 296 -0.12 -7.59 6.45
CA THR A 296 -0.52 -7.38 7.85
C THR A 296 0.65 -6.89 8.72
N GLN A 297 1.84 -7.47 8.57
CA GLN A 297 3.02 -7.02 9.33
C GLN A 297 3.47 -5.62 8.89
N PHE A 298 3.39 -5.29 7.60
CA PHE A 298 3.68 -3.94 7.11
C PHE A 298 2.68 -2.91 7.65
N THR A 299 1.41 -3.28 7.77
CA THR A 299 0.38 -2.43 8.36
C THR A 299 0.59 -2.24 9.88
N LEU A 300 1.07 -3.27 10.61
CA LEU A 300 1.50 -3.12 12.01
C LEU A 300 2.73 -2.21 12.14
N LEU A 301 3.64 -2.23 11.17
CA LEU A 301 4.75 -1.28 11.11
C LEU A 301 4.24 0.17 10.93
N ALA A 302 3.20 0.34 10.12
CA ALA A 302 2.53 1.63 9.89
C ALA A 302 1.92 2.21 11.18
N GLU A 303 1.34 1.37 12.02
CA GLU A 303 0.79 1.77 13.33
C GLU A 303 1.87 2.36 14.25
N LYS A 304 3.08 1.78 14.26
CA LYS A 304 4.21 2.28 15.05
C LYS A 304 4.66 3.71 14.66
N LEU A 305 4.34 4.17 13.46
CA LEU A 305 4.60 5.54 13.01
C LEU A 305 3.57 6.56 13.52
N GLY A 306 2.47 6.09 14.12
CA GLY A 306 1.43 6.90 14.74
C GLY A 306 0.09 6.89 14.01
N ASN A 307 -0.90 7.53 14.62
CA ASN A 307 -2.28 7.60 14.15
C ASN A 307 -2.51 8.51 12.93
N ALA A 308 -1.47 9.22 12.48
CA ALA A 308 -1.46 10.05 11.27
C ALA A 308 -0.96 9.30 10.02
N THR A 309 -0.80 7.97 10.13
CA THR A 309 -0.33 7.13 9.03
C THR A 309 -1.46 6.68 8.10
N ILE A 310 -1.18 6.74 6.81
CA ILE A 310 -2.04 6.30 5.71
C ILE A 310 -1.41 5.05 5.09
N ILE A 311 -2.19 4.04 4.74
CA ILE A 311 -1.74 2.80 4.09
C ILE A 311 -2.43 2.63 2.73
N SER A 312 -1.74 2.12 1.71
CA SER A 312 -2.35 1.80 0.41
C SER A 312 -3.04 0.44 0.38
N THR A 313 -2.56 -0.51 1.19
CA THR A 313 -3.01 -1.90 1.23
C THR A 313 -3.32 -2.35 2.64
N ALA A 314 -4.34 -3.19 2.77
CA ALA A 314 -4.77 -3.68 4.07
C ALA A 314 -5.42 -5.06 4.00
N THR A 315 -5.06 -5.89 4.96
CA THR A 315 -5.77 -7.13 5.30
C THR A 315 -5.59 -7.40 6.79
N ARG A 316 -6.68 -7.78 7.45
CA ARG A 316 -6.77 -8.06 8.90
C ARG A 316 -6.37 -6.86 9.77
N ALA A 317 -6.50 -5.65 9.24
CA ALA A 317 -6.04 -4.43 9.87
C ALA A 317 -7.18 -3.44 10.20
N ALA A 318 -8.43 -3.85 10.07
CA ALA A 318 -9.60 -3.00 10.33
C ALA A 318 -9.65 -2.44 11.77
N HIS A 319 -8.94 -3.06 12.70
CA HIS A 319 -8.88 -2.62 14.09
C HIS A 319 -7.85 -1.51 14.35
N LEU A 320 -6.93 -1.26 13.40
CA LEU A 320 -5.82 -0.32 13.58
C LEU A 320 -6.25 1.13 13.28
N PRO A 321 -5.64 2.12 13.97
CA PRO A 321 -5.92 3.55 13.79
C PRO A 321 -5.24 4.12 12.53
N VAL A 322 -5.59 3.61 11.35
CA VAL A 322 -4.95 4.01 10.07
C VAL A 322 -5.98 4.44 9.02
N PHE A 323 -5.58 5.36 8.14
CA PHE A 323 -6.34 5.70 6.95
C PHE A 323 -5.98 4.77 5.79
N VAL A 324 -6.97 4.31 5.03
CA VAL A 324 -6.74 3.51 3.83
C VAL A 324 -6.84 4.38 2.57
N ARG A 325 -5.74 4.58 1.85
CA ARG A 325 -5.75 5.23 0.54
C ARG A 325 -6.31 4.27 -0.50
N MET A 326 -7.38 4.66 -1.19
CA MET A 326 -7.98 3.87 -2.26
C MET A 326 -7.01 3.75 -3.44
N ALA A 327 -7.13 2.70 -4.25
CA ALA A 327 -6.36 2.59 -5.48
C ALA A 327 -6.72 3.72 -6.48
N PRO A 328 -5.74 4.23 -7.25
CA PRO A 328 -6.00 5.17 -8.34
C PRO A 328 -7.06 4.66 -9.32
N ARG A 329 -7.89 5.57 -9.84
CA ARG A 329 -8.97 5.25 -10.77
C ARG A 329 -8.81 5.95 -12.11
N GLN A 330 -9.50 5.42 -13.13
CA GLN A 330 -9.56 6.08 -14.43
C GLN A 330 -10.30 7.41 -14.36
N SER A 331 -9.92 8.31 -15.25
CA SER A 331 -10.55 9.62 -15.43
C SER A 331 -11.79 9.55 -16.32
N ASP A 332 -12.72 8.67 -15.97
CA ASP A 332 -13.95 8.48 -16.74
C ASP A 332 -15.16 8.21 -15.83
N TRP A 333 -16.33 8.06 -16.46
CA TRP A 333 -17.59 7.75 -15.79
C TRP A 333 -17.89 6.25 -15.75
N SER A 334 -16.88 5.38 -15.93
CA SER A 334 -17.04 3.92 -15.89
C SER A 334 -16.93 3.38 -14.46
N TYR A 335 -17.10 2.07 -14.29
CA TYR A 335 -16.84 1.37 -13.02
C TYR A 335 -15.35 1.28 -12.68
N ALA A 336 -14.45 1.53 -13.64
CA ALA A 336 -13.02 1.71 -13.39
C ALA A 336 -12.69 3.17 -12.97
N GLY A 337 -13.56 4.12 -13.31
CA GLY A 337 -13.49 5.52 -12.90
C GLY A 337 -14.49 5.88 -11.80
N LEU A 338 -15.22 6.98 -11.99
CA LEU A 338 -16.04 7.59 -10.94
C LEU A 338 -17.14 6.67 -10.40
N LYS A 339 -17.79 5.84 -11.24
CA LYS A 339 -18.86 4.94 -10.77
C LYS A 339 -18.35 3.87 -9.82
N GLY A 340 -17.05 3.56 -9.84
CA GLY A 340 -16.43 2.60 -8.94
C GLY A 340 -16.15 3.14 -7.52
N LEU A 341 -16.24 4.45 -7.28
CA LEU A 341 -15.93 5.04 -5.97
C LEU A 341 -16.88 4.57 -4.87
N ILE A 342 -18.19 4.80 -5.05
CA ILE A 342 -19.21 4.42 -4.06
C ILE A 342 -19.19 2.90 -3.80
N PRO A 343 -19.17 2.02 -4.82
CA PRO A 343 -18.96 0.58 -4.64
C PRO A 343 -17.76 0.22 -3.76
N THR A 344 -16.61 0.86 -3.96
CA THR A 344 -15.41 0.54 -3.17
C THR A 344 -15.49 1.09 -1.75
N VAL A 345 -16.08 2.27 -1.56
CA VAL A 345 -16.33 2.81 -0.21
C VAL A 345 -17.23 1.86 0.59
N LEU A 346 -18.34 1.39 -0.02
CA LEU A 346 -19.23 0.43 0.62
C LEU A 346 -18.53 -0.89 0.91
N HIS A 347 -17.71 -1.37 -0.02
CA HIS A 347 -16.90 -2.57 0.18
C HIS A 347 -15.94 -2.43 1.36
N TYR A 348 -15.15 -1.37 1.43
CA TYR A 348 -14.20 -1.13 2.52
C TYR A 348 -14.92 -1.01 3.87
N SER A 349 -16.05 -0.29 3.91
CA SER A 349 -16.87 -0.12 5.11
C SER A 349 -17.40 -1.47 5.63
N LEU A 350 -17.88 -2.35 4.73
CA LEU A 350 -18.33 -3.70 5.11
C LEU A 350 -17.20 -4.62 5.58
N LEU A 351 -15.96 -4.32 5.20
CA LEU A 351 -14.77 -5.01 5.71
C LEU A 351 -14.25 -4.39 7.03
N GLY A 352 -14.86 -3.30 7.50
CA GLY A 352 -14.50 -2.61 8.74
C GLY A 352 -13.54 -1.42 8.56
N TYR A 353 -13.11 -1.12 7.33
CA TYR A 353 -12.22 0.01 7.03
C TYR A 353 -13.02 1.29 6.81
N ASN A 354 -13.28 2.02 7.88
CA ASN A 354 -14.17 3.19 7.88
C ASN A 354 -13.46 4.52 7.55
N PHE A 355 -12.14 4.56 7.60
CA PHE A 355 -11.33 5.75 7.32
C PHE A 355 -10.55 5.53 6.04
N PHE A 356 -10.95 6.22 4.97
CA PHE A 356 -10.32 6.08 3.67
C PHE A 356 -10.14 7.43 2.98
N ILE A 357 -9.13 7.49 2.12
CA ILE A 357 -8.81 8.65 1.30
C ILE A 357 -9.01 8.22 -0.16
N PRO A 358 -10.01 8.77 -0.87
CA PRO A 358 -10.14 8.52 -2.30
C PRO A 358 -8.91 9.09 -2.99
N ASP A 359 -8.25 8.29 -3.82
CA ASP A 359 -7.14 8.78 -4.62
C ASP A 359 -7.64 9.67 -5.76
N THR A 360 -6.73 10.39 -6.40
CA THR A 360 -7.02 11.46 -7.36
C THR A 360 -8.10 11.08 -8.37
N VAL A 361 -9.26 11.76 -8.28
CA VAL A 361 -10.33 11.71 -9.28
C VAL A 361 -9.89 12.58 -10.45
N GLY A 362 -9.81 12.02 -11.66
CA GLY A 362 -9.36 12.78 -12.84
C GLY A 362 -7.86 12.67 -13.14
N ASN A 363 -7.16 11.66 -12.61
CA ASN A 363 -5.76 11.41 -12.96
C ASN A 363 -5.56 11.07 -14.45
N MET A 364 -4.88 11.95 -15.18
CA MET A 364 -4.52 11.74 -16.59
C MET A 364 -3.37 10.73 -16.76
N ALA A 365 -2.68 10.33 -15.67
CA ALA A 365 -1.50 9.47 -15.72
C ALA A 365 -1.77 8.01 -16.14
N ALA A 366 -3.03 7.56 -16.22
CA ALA A 366 -3.37 6.25 -16.79
C ALA A 366 -3.15 6.19 -18.33
N ARG A 367 -2.76 7.29 -18.98
CA ARG A 367 -2.48 7.36 -20.43
C ARG A 367 -1.01 7.50 -20.83
N GLY A 368 -0.05 7.43 -19.91
CA GLY A 368 1.34 7.84 -20.20
C GLY A 368 2.44 6.96 -19.62
N SER A 369 2.49 5.68 -20.02
CA SER A 369 3.71 4.88 -19.86
C SER A 369 4.05 4.03 -21.09
N GLN A 370 3.60 4.43 -22.28
CA GLN A 370 4.12 3.96 -23.57
C GLN A 370 4.04 5.10 -24.61
N SER A 371 5.05 5.15 -25.48
CA SER A 371 5.31 6.06 -26.60
C SER A 371 5.73 7.50 -26.27
N ASP A 372 7.04 7.71 -26.13
CA ASP A 372 7.77 8.73 -26.91
C ASP A 372 9.28 8.48 -26.86
N HIS A 373 9.73 7.49 -27.63
CA HIS A 373 11.09 7.42 -28.16
C HIS A 373 10.99 7.01 -29.63
N SER A 374 10.60 7.98 -30.46
CA SER A 374 10.73 7.94 -31.91
C SER A 374 11.02 9.34 -32.42
N GLN A 375 12.29 9.75 -32.36
CA GLN A 375 12.93 10.58 -33.40
C GLN A 375 14.35 10.07 -33.61
#